data_AF-A0A7S0WMA0-F1
#
_entry.id   AF-A0A7S0WMA0-F1
#
_cell.length_a   1.000
_cell.length_b   1.000
_cell.length_c   1.000
_cell.angle_alpha   90.00
_cell.angle_beta   90.00
_cell.angle_gamma   90.00
#
_symmetry.space_group_name_H-M   'P 1'
#
loop_
_entity.id
_entity.type
_entity.pdbx_description
1 polymer ?
#
loop_
_entity_poly.entity_id
_entity_poly.type
_entity_poly.pdbx_seq_one_letter_code
_entity_poly.pdbx_strand_id
1 'polypeptide(L)'
;MGPKSAYLFLYNSLLVAGWSYILYLTVDETLNGNGTKDAFLRTRKQLEIAQTAAILEVVHSGIGLVRSPFATTALQVASRIAILWGVLIAIPFDSRTAQINLYSVDDTPKIFLNSGTMIIAWSLSEIIRYSFYACKELLGFVPRPIEWLRYSGFIVLYPIGVASELTMVYRGLPHMENNDMYDLKMPNPWNFGFCYYTFLVIGTLLYIPGFPKLYFYMMASRKRMFRSWREADQAKKNK
;
A
#
# COMPACT_ATOMS: atom_id res chain seq x y z
N MET A 1 -21.30 22.56 1.04
CA MET A 1 -21.06 21.11 0.85
C MET A 1 -22.30 20.35 1.31
N GLY A 2 -22.72 19.31 0.59
CA GLY A 2 -23.80 18.42 1.07
C GLY A 2 -23.32 17.47 2.18
N PRO A 3 -24.23 16.82 2.92
CA PRO A 3 -23.88 15.97 4.08
C PRO A 3 -22.95 14.81 3.71
N LYS A 4 -23.18 14.18 2.56
CA LYS A 4 -22.30 13.13 2.00
C LYS A 4 -20.88 13.63 1.76
N SER A 5 -20.73 14.81 1.16
CA SER A 5 -19.42 15.38 0.82
C SER A 5 -18.68 15.84 2.08
N ALA A 6 -19.39 16.38 3.07
CA ALA A 6 -18.82 16.70 4.38
C ALA A 6 -18.30 15.45 5.11
N TYR A 7 -19.08 14.35 5.12
CA TYR A 7 -18.65 13.08 5.68
C TYR A 7 -17.38 12.55 4.98
N LEU A 8 -17.38 12.50 3.64
CA LEU A 8 -16.23 12.02 2.89
C LEU A 8 -15.01 12.90 3.08
N PHE A 9 -15.17 14.22 3.16
CA PHE A 9 -14.09 15.14 3.45
C PHE A 9 -13.45 14.88 4.82
N LEU A 10 -14.27 14.73 5.86
CA LEU A 10 -13.80 14.42 7.22
C LEU A 10 -13.10 13.06 7.26
N TYR A 11 -13.72 12.04 6.65
CA TYR A 11 -13.17 10.69 6.55
C TYR A 11 -11.78 10.70 5.89
N ASN A 12 -11.65 11.30 4.72
CA ASN A 12 -10.38 11.38 4.01
C ASN A 12 -9.35 12.20 4.81
N SER A 13 -9.74 13.32 5.44
CA SER A 13 -8.85 14.14 6.25
C SER A 13 -8.31 13.40 7.47
N LEU A 14 -9.14 12.61 8.15
CA LEU A 14 -8.72 11.77 9.27
C LEU A 14 -7.73 10.69 8.82
N LEU A 15 -7.94 10.09 7.65
CA LEU A 15 -7.00 9.12 7.09
C LEU A 15 -5.67 9.76 6.70
N VAL A 16 -5.68 10.97 6.14
CA VAL A 16 -4.44 11.73 5.90
C VAL A 16 -3.68 11.92 7.22
N ALA A 17 -4.36 12.35 8.28
CA ALA A 17 -3.73 12.55 9.59
C ALA A 17 -3.17 11.24 10.16
N GLY A 18 -3.94 10.15 10.11
CA GLY A 18 -3.51 8.83 10.60
C GLY A 18 -2.28 8.30 9.88
N TRP A 19 -2.28 8.34 8.53
CA TRP A 19 -1.13 7.89 7.75
C TRP A 19 0.08 8.82 7.88
N SER A 20 -0.14 10.12 8.04
CA SER A 20 0.95 11.08 8.32
C SER A 20 1.60 10.81 9.68
N TYR A 21 0.80 10.44 10.68
CA TYR A 21 1.31 10.04 11.99
C TYR A 21 2.13 8.74 11.93
N ILE A 22 1.66 7.73 11.19
CA ILE A 22 2.42 6.49 10.96
C ILE A 22 3.75 6.81 10.25
N LEU A 23 3.71 7.65 9.22
CA LEU A 23 4.92 8.08 8.50
C LEU A 23 5.90 8.78 9.43
N TYR A 24 5.42 9.73 10.24
CA TYR A 24 6.23 10.45 11.21
C TYR A 24 6.94 9.50 12.18
N LEU A 25 6.19 8.58 12.81
CA LEU A 25 6.76 7.59 13.73
C LEU A 25 7.81 6.70 13.05
N THR A 26 7.55 6.30 11.80
CA THR A 26 8.47 5.45 11.05
C THR A 26 9.78 6.19 10.74
N VAL A 27 9.68 7.45 10.31
CA VAL A 27 10.85 8.28 9.98
C VAL A 27 11.64 8.65 11.23
N ASP A 28 10.95 9.04 12.31
CA ASP A 28 11.57 9.35 13.60
C ASP A 28 12.38 8.17 14.13
N GLU A 29 11.80 6.98 14.16
CA GLU A 29 12.50 5.78 14.63
C GLU A 29 13.66 5.37 13.70
N THR A 30 13.51 5.60 12.39
CA THR A 30 14.56 5.29 11.42
C THR A 30 15.75 6.23 11.52
N LEU A 31 15.52 7.52 11.82
CA LEU A 31 16.57 8.54 11.85
C LEU A 31 17.19 8.76 13.24
N ASN A 32 16.36 8.74 14.29
CA ASN A 32 16.75 9.12 15.65
C ASN A 32 16.69 7.94 16.64
N GLY A 33 16.02 6.85 16.27
CA GLY A 33 15.83 5.67 17.10
C GLY A 33 16.90 4.60 16.87
N ASN A 34 16.56 3.37 17.25
CA ASN A 34 17.47 2.22 17.10
C ASN A 34 17.49 1.64 15.67
N GLY A 35 16.91 2.36 14.71
CA GLY A 35 16.86 2.00 13.30
C GLY A 35 15.56 1.33 12.86
N THR A 36 15.59 0.76 11.66
CA THR A 36 14.40 0.33 10.91
C THR A 36 13.66 -0.88 11.48
N LYS A 37 14.31 -1.65 12.36
CA LYS A 37 13.67 -2.79 13.04
C LYS A 37 12.61 -2.30 14.04
N ASP A 38 12.97 -1.37 14.91
CA ASP A 38 12.08 -0.86 15.95
C ASP A 38 10.94 0.00 15.36
N ALA A 39 11.14 0.54 14.15
CA ALA A 39 10.13 1.33 13.44
C ALA A 39 8.83 0.57 13.19
N PHE A 40 8.90 -0.72 12.82
CA PHE A 40 7.67 -1.52 12.65
C PHE A 40 7.03 -1.83 14.00
N LEU A 41 7.80 -2.17 15.04
CA LEU A 41 7.24 -2.49 16.35
C LEU A 41 6.48 -1.28 16.94
N ARG A 42 7.05 -0.08 16.78
CA ARG A 42 6.45 1.18 17.23
C ARG A 42 5.20 1.57 16.45
N THR A 43 5.13 1.22 15.16
CA THR A 43 4.01 1.58 14.27
C THR A 43 2.98 0.47 14.05
N ARG A 44 3.24 -0.74 14.59
CA ARG A 44 2.44 -1.95 14.35
C ARG A 44 0.96 -1.73 14.64
N LYS A 45 0.62 -1.25 15.84
CA LYS A 45 -0.78 -1.08 16.27
C LYS A 45 -1.52 -0.07 15.38
N GLN A 46 -0.84 1.02 15.03
CA GLN A 46 -1.39 2.07 14.18
C GLN A 46 -1.60 1.54 12.76
N LEU A 47 -0.66 0.75 12.24
CA LEU A 47 -0.75 0.12 10.93
C LEU A 47 -1.89 -0.91 10.87
N GLU A 48 -2.04 -1.74 11.92
CA GLU A 48 -3.13 -2.70 12.05
C GLU A 48 -4.49 -2.01 11.98
N ILE A 49 -4.67 -0.93 12.74
CA ILE A 49 -5.90 -0.13 12.75
C ILE A 49 -6.13 0.51 11.37
N ALA A 50 -5.12 1.17 10.80
CA ALA A 50 -5.27 1.90 9.54
C ALA A 50 -5.59 0.97 8.35
N GLN A 51 -4.93 -0.19 8.26
CA GLN A 51 -5.19 -1.16 7.19
C GLN A 51 -6.52 -1.88 7.38
N THR A 52 -6.90 -2.23 8.62
CA THR A 52 -8.19 -2.87 8.88
C THR A 52 -9.34 -1.89 8.62
N ALA A 53 -9.13 -0.60 8.93
CA ALA A 53 -10.09 0.46 8.59
C ALA A 53 -10.30 0.61 7.07
N ALA A 54 -9.35 0.19 6.22
CA ALA A 54 -9.53 0.21 4.77
C ALA A 54 -10.67 -0.71 4.28
N ILE A 55 -11.14 -1.66 5.09
CA ILE A 55 -12.36 -2.43 4.81
C ILE A 55 -13.57 -1.49 4.65
N LEU A 56 -13.60 -0.37 5.36
CA LEU A 56 -14.67 0.63 5.20
C LEU A 56 -14.72 1.19 3.78
N GLU A 57 -13.60 1.27 3.05
CA GLU A 57 -13.61 1.71 1.65
C GLU A 57 -14.32 0.72 0.74
N VAL A 58 -14.18 -0.57 1.02
CA VAL A 58 -14.87 -1.64 0.31
C VAL A 58 -16.37 -1.53 0.57
N VAL A 59 -16.76 -1.28 1.82
CA VAL A 59 -18.15 -1.02 2.20
C VAL A 59 -18.69 0.23 1.49
N HIS A 60 -17.96 1.35 1.52
CA HIS A 60 -18.35 2.59 0.85
C HIS A 60 -18.53 2.42 -0.66
N SER A 61 -17.70 1.58 -1.29
CA SER A 61 -17.82 1.25 -2.70
C SER A 61 -19.03 0.34 -2.96
N GLY A 62 -19.29 -0.62 -2.08
CA GLY A 62 -20.42 -1.56 -2.19
C GLY A 62 -21.79 -0.90 -2.03
N ILE A 63 -21.92 0.06 -1.11
CA ILE A 63 -23.15 0.84 -0.92
C ILE A 63 -23.32 1.99 -1.94
N GLY A 64 -22.37 2.16 -2.87
CA GLY A 64 -22.40 3.23 -3.86
C GLY A 64 -22.13 4.64 -3.30
N LEU A 65 -21.55 4.73 -2.10
CA LEU A 65 -21.13 6.01 -1.52
C LEU A 65 -20.00 6.63 -2.36
N VAL A 66 -19.10 5.80 -2.89
CA VAL A 66 -17.99 6.22 -3.76
C VAL A 66 -18.13 5.58 -5.14
N ARG A 67 -17.76 6.31 -6.20
CA ARG A 67 -17.80 5.83 -7.60
C ARG A 67 -16.60 4.93 -7.94
N SER A 68 -16.27 4.00 -7.06
CA SER A 68 -15.18 3.03 -7.27
C SER A 68 -15.76 1.65 -7.58
N PRO A 69 -15.21 0.89 -8.54
CA PRO A 69 -15.69 -0.45 -8.82
C PRO A 69 -15.40 -1.38 -7.63
N PHE A 70 -16.45 -1.88 -6.98
CA PHE A 70 -16.38 -2.67 -5.76
C PHE A 70 -15.34 -3.80 -5.82
N ALA A 71 -15.39 -4.65 -6.84
CA ALA A 71 -14.49 -5.80 -6.96
C ALA A 71 -13.01 -5.39 -7.00
N THR A 72 -12.69 -4.28 -7.67
CA THR A 72 -11.31 -3.79 -7.75
C THR A 72 -10.84 -3.19 -6.44
N THR A 73 -11.70 -2.47 -5.71
CA THR A 73 -11.40 -1.95 -4.38
C THR A 73 -11.23 -3.08 -3.37
N ALA A 74 -12.11 -4.07 -3.41
CA ALA A 74 -12.05 -5.26 -2.56
C ALA A 74 -10.73 -6.02 -2.77
N LEU A 75 -10.33 -6.28 -4.02
CA LEU A 75 -9.08 -6.97 -4.31
C LEU A 75 -7.85 -6.20 -3.84
N GLN A 76 -7.84 -4.87 -4.01
CA GLN A 76 -6.74 -4.01 -3.56
C GLN A 76 -6.60 -4.01 -2.03
N VAL A 77 -7.72 -3.90 -1.31
CA VAL A 77 -7.72 -3.92 0.15
C VAL A 77 -7.37 -5.33 0.67
N ALA A 78 -7.91 -6.38 0.05
CA ALA A 78 -7.62 -7.76 0.41
C ALA A 78 -6.13 -8.09 0.25
N SER A 79 -5.46 -7.62 -0.81
CA SER A 79 -4.02 -7.89 -0.98
C SER A 79 -3.19 -7.25 0.14
N ARG A 80 -3.50 -6.01 0.54
CA ARG A 80 -2.80 -5.32 1.65
C ARG A 80 -3.05 -5.98 3.00
N ILE A 81 -4.29 -6.38 3.27
CA ILE A 81 -4.67 -7.10 4.49
C ILE A 81 -3.98 -8.46 4.55
N ALA A 82 -3.89 -9.18 3.43
CA ALA A 82 -3.19 -10.45 3.34
C ALA A 82 -1.70 -10.31 3.69
N ILE A 83 -1.03 -9.26 3.19
CA ILE A 83 0.37 -8.99 3.58
C ILE A 83 0.47 -8.60 5.06
N LEU A 84 -0.39 -7.68 5.54
CA LEU A 84 -0.34 -7.25 6.94
C LEU A 84 -0.56 -8.43 7.89
N TRP A 85 -1.71 -9.07 7.83
CA TRP A 85 -2.09 -10.09 8.80
C TRP A 85 -1.37 -11.42 8.54
N GLY A 86 -1.24 -11.78 7.27
CA GLY A 86 -0.70 -13.06 6.85
C GLY A 86 0.82 -13.15 6.79
N VAL A 87 1.52 -12.01 6.69
CA VAL A 87 3.00 -11.99 6.68
C VAL A 87 3.52 -11.21 7.87
N LEU A 88 3.08 -9.97 8.07
CA LEU A 88 3.66 -9.12 9.11
C LEU A 88 3.19 -9.52 10.52
N ILE A 89 1.93 -9.90 10.72
CA ILE A 89 1.45 -10.28 12.06
C ILE A 89 1.71 -11.75 12.34
N ALA A 90 1.46 -12.61 11.35
CA ALA A 90 1.62 -14.05 11.44
C ALA A 90 3.06 -14.50 11.71
N ILE A 91 4.04 -13.92 11.02
CA ILE A 91 5.43 -14.38 11.10
C ILE A 91 6.16 -13.61 12.21
N PRO A 92 6.86 -14.31 13.12
CA PRO A 92 7.71 -13.68 14.11
C PRO A 92 8.62 -12.63 13.49
N PHE A 93 8.72 -11.50 14.18
CA PHE A 93 9.42 -10.31 13.70
C PHE A 93 10.86 -10.66 13.24
N ASP A 94 11.60 -11.44 14.01
CA ASP A 94 12.99 -11.79 13.71
C ASP A 94 13.17 -12.59 12.42
N SER A 95 12.17 -13.40 12.05
CA SER A 95 12.23 -14.24 10.85
C SER A 95 11.94 -13.45 9.55
N ARG A 96 11.36 -12.25 9.63
CA ARG A 96 11.01 -11.43 8.45
C ARG A 96 11.75 -10.10 8.35
N THR A 97 12.47 -9.67 9.39
CA THR A 97 13.06 -8.31 9.47
C THR A 97 14.51 -8.21 9.02
N ALA A 98 15.03 -9.27 8.41
CA ALA A 98 16.31 -9.21 7.74
C ALA A 98 16.24 -8.22 6.57
N GLN A 99 17.09 -7.20 6.62
CA GLN A 99 17.23 -6.21 5.56
C GLN A 99 17.86 -6.86 4.32
N ILE A 100 17.33 -6.53 3.13
CA ILE A 100 18.03 -6.81 1.87
C ILE A 100 18.72 -5.51 1.44
N ASN A 101 20.04 -5.55 1.31
CA ASN A 101 20.83 -4.45 0.77
C ASN A 101 20.90 -4.61 -0.76
N LEU A 102 20.32 -3.67 -1.47
CA LEU A 102 20.41 -3.61 -2.93
C LEU A 102 21.70 -2.96 -3.40
N TYR A 103 22.21 -2.01 -2.61
CA TYR A 103 23.44 -1.30 -2.90
C TYR A 103 24.08 -0.82 -1.60
N SER A 104 25.35 -1.17 -1.42
CA SER A 104 26.17 -0.77 -0.28
C SER A 104 27.43 -0.09 -0.77
N VAL A 105 27.85 0.96 -0.07
CA VAL A 105 29.14 1.64 -0.28
C VAL A 105 29.84 1.69 1.06
N ASP A 106 31.07 1.20 1.12
CA ASP A 106 31.90 1.15 2.34
C ASP A 106 31.18 0.48 3.52
N ASP A 107 30.60 -0.70 3.30
CA ASP A 107 29.77 -1.47 4.25
C ASP A 107 28.54 -0.74 4.80
N THR A 108 28.25 0.49 4.33
CA THR A 108 27.01 1.21 4.64
C THR A 108 25.95 0.91 3.58
N PRO A 109 24.80 0.34 3.95
CA PRO A 109 23.72 0.10 3.00
C PRO A 109 23.09 1.43 2.59
N LYS A 110 23.27 1.82 1.32
CA LYS A 110 22.70 3.05 0.75
C LYS A 110 21.29 2.83 0.24
N ILE A 111 21.03 1.67 -0.36
CA ILE A 111 19.70 1.26 -0.81
C ILE A 111 19.39 -0.07 -0.15
N PHE A 112 18.33 -0.09 0.63
CA PHE A 112 17.88 -1.27 1.34
C PHE A 112 16.37 -1.42 1.28
N LEU A 113 15.90 -2.65 1.45
CA LEU A 113 14.49 -3.01 1.56
C LEU A 113 14.24 -3.71 2.88
N ASN A 114 13.27 -3.20 3.64
CA ASN A 114 12.81 -3.77 4.91
C ASN A 114 11.34 -3.37 5.18
N SER A 115 10.84 -3.71 6.37
CA SER A 115 9.51 -3.32 6.82
C SER A 115 9.32 -1.80 6.88
N GLY A 116 10.36 -1.04 7.25
CA GLY A 116 10.32 0.43 7.28
C GLY A 116 10.11 1.06 5.91
N THR A 117 10.86 0.61 4.89
CA THR A 117 10.69 1.13 3.51
C THR A 117 9.31 0.83 2.93
N MET A 118 8.74 -0.33 3.29
CA MET A 118 7.37 -0.67 2.96
C MET A 118 6.36 0.27 3.63
N ILE A 119 6.48 0.50 4.95
CA ILE A 119 5.57 1.38 5.69
C ILE A 119 5.65 2.82 5.17
N ILE A 120 6.84 3.31 4.85
CA ILE A 120 7.04 4.63 4.23
C ILE A 120 6.34 4.68 2.87
N ALA A 121 6.56 3.69 2.01
CA ALA A 121 5.94 3.64 0.69
C ALA A 121 4.41 3.57 0.77
N TRP A 122 3.88 2.74 1.67
CA TRP A 122 2.45 2.64 1.95
C TRP A 122 1.90 3.97 2.44
N SER A 123 2.48 4.55 3.49
CA SER A 123 2.01 5.79 4.10
C SER A 123 2.00 6.94 3.11
N LEU A 124 3.07 7.12 2.32
CA LEU A 124 3.12 8.15 1.28
C LEU A 124 2.04 7.93 0.21
N SER A 125 1.86 6.69 -0.25
CA SER A 125 0.84 6.39 -1.26
C SER A 125 -0.58 6.69 -0.77
N GLU A 126 -0.85 6.41 0.50
CA GLU A 126 -2.14 6.64 1.14
C GLU A 126 -2.38 8.13 1.41
N ILE A 127 -1.40 8.86 1.95
CA ILE A 127 -1.48 10.32 2.17
C ILE A 127 -1.81 11.03 0.87
N ILE A 128 -1.13 10.69 -0.23
CA ILE A 128 -1.39 11.29 -1.55
C ILE A 128 -2.82 10.99 -2.02
N ARG A 129 -3.28 9.74 -1.86
CA ARG A 129 -4.62 9.30 -2.28
C ARG A 129 -5.71 10.04 -1.53
N TYR A 130 -5.64 10.05 -0.20
CA TYR A 130 -6.66 10.69 0.64
C TYR A 130 -6.61 12.21 0.52
N SER A 131 -5.43 12.81 0.37
CA SER A 131 -5.32 14.26 0.12
C SER A 131 -6.01 14.65 -1.18
N PHE A 132 -5.85 13.87 -2.25
CA PHE A 132 -6.58 14.10 -3.49
C PHE A 132 -8.10 14.03 -3.28
N TYR A 133 -8.60 13.03 -2.56
CA TYR A 133 -10.03 12.89 -2.32
C TYR A 133 -10.58 14.00 -1.42
N ALA A 134 -9.85 14.35 -0.36
CA ALA A 134 -10.21 15.47 0.52
C ALA A 134 -10.28 16.80 -0.25
N CYS A 135 -9.28 17.12 -1.07
CA CYS A 135 -9.30 18.34 -1.88
C CYS A 135 -10.46 18.35 -2.88
N LYS A 136 -10.75 17.20 -3.51
CA LYS A 136 -11.85 17.08 -4.45
C LYS A 136 -13.21 17.33 -3.78
N GLU A 137 -13.42 16.80 -2.58
CA GLU A 137 -14.67 17.00 -1.83
C GLU A 137 -14.79 18.45 -1.31
N LEU A 138 -13.70 19.05 -0.85
CA LEU A 138 -13.70 20.41 -0.29
C LEU A 138 -13.87 21.49 -1.37
N LEU A 139 -13.10 21.40 -2.46
CA LEU A 139 -12.99 22.47 -3.46
C LEU A 139 -13.82 22.20 -4.72
N GLY A 140 -14.31 20.97 -4.92
CA GLY A 140 -14.94 20.54 -6.17
C GLY A 140 -13.96 20.32 -7.34
N PHE A 141 -12.71 20.76 -7.20
CA PHE A 141 -11.60 20.51 -8.11
C PHE A 141 -10.36 20.09 -7.32
N VAL A 142 -9.34 19.56 -8.01
CA VAL A 142 -8.07 19.20 -7.38
C VAL A 142 -6.96 20.16 -7.84
N PRO A 143 -6.19 20.75 -6.91
CA PRO A 143 -5.01 21.54 -7.28
C PRO A 143 -4.00 20.73 -8.11
N ARG A 144 -3.44 21.34 -9.16
CA ARG A 144 -2.49 20.70 -10.08
C ARG A 144 -1.34 19.94 -9.38
N PRO A 145 -0.69 20.47 -8.31
CA PRO A 145 0.40 19.74 -7.66
C PRO A 145 -0.04 18.41 -7.03
N ILE A 146 -1.21 18.39 -6.37
CA ILE A 146 -1.75 17.18 -5.71
C ILE A 146 -2.19 16.16 -6.76
N GLU A 147 -2.83 16.63 -7.83
CA GLU A 147 -3.19 15.78 -8.95
C GLU A 147 -1.95 15.18 -9.62
N TRP A 148 -0.92 15.98 -9.89
CA TRP A 148 0.35 15.48 -10.44
C TRP A 148 0.99 14.43 -9.55
N LEU A 149 1.01 14.66 -8.24
CA LEU A 149 1.58 13.75 -7.27
C LEU A 149 0.82 12.42 -7.24
N ARG A 150 -0.51 12.44 -7.30
CA ARG A 150 -1.34 11.23 -7.41
C ARG A 150 -1.00 10.40 -8.65
N TYR A 151 -0.80 11.05 -9.80
CA TYR A 151 -0.55 10.36 -11.06
C TYR A 151 0.94 10.14 -11.37
N SER A 152 1.87 10.63 -10.56
CA SER A 152 3.32 10.44 -10.78
C SER A 152 4.02 9.74 -9.61
N GLY A 153 3.48 9.80 -8.39
CA GLY A 153 4.08 9.21 -7.20
C GLY A 153 4.28 7.69 -7.31
N PHE A 154 3.43 7.01 -8.09
CA PHE A 154 3.55 5.57 -8.31
C PHE A 154 4.88 5.17 -8.97
N ILE A 155 5.53 6.05 -9.74
CA ILE A 155 6.77 5.74 -10.46
C ILE A 155 7.87 5.28 -9.48
N VAL A 156 7.90 5.87 -8.28
CA VAL A 156 8.88 5.54 -7.24
C VAL A 156 8.25 4.67 -6.16
N LEU A 157 7.06 5.06 -5.66
CA LEU A 157 6.45 4.40 -4.51
C LEU A 157 5.97 2.98 -4.81
N TYR A 158 5.51 2.71 -6.04
CA TYR A 158 4.97 1.40 -6.38
C TYR A 158 6.07 0.33 -6.47
N PRO A 159 7.18 0.52 -7.19
CA PRO A 159 8.30 -0.43 -7.17
C PRO A 159 8.87 -0.65 -5.76
N ILE A 160 9.06 0.40 -4.97
CA ILE A 160 9.60 0.29 -3.61
C ILE A 160 8.64 -0.50 -2.72
N GLY A 161 7.34 -0.19 -2.77
CA GLY A 161 6.33 -0.88 -1.99
C GLY A 161 6.29 -2.38 -2.33
N VAL A 162 6.19 -2.71 -3.62
CA VAL A 162 6.14 -4.10 -4.10
C VAL A 162 7.42 -4.86 -3.76
N ALA A 163 8.59 -4.28 -4.03
CA ALA A 163 9.86 -4.94 -3.72
C ALA A 163 10.04 -5.21 -2.22
N SER A 164 9.60 -4.26 -1.38
CA SER A 164 9.64 -4.44 0.09
C SER A 164 8.66 -5.53 0.55
N GLU A 165 7.44 -5.59 0.00
CA GLU A 165 6.46 -6.66 0.30
C GLU A 165 7.01 -8.04 -0.05
N LEU A 166 7.53 -8.20 -1.28
CA LEU A 166 8.09 -9.46 -1.75
C LEU A 166 9.30 -9.89 -0.92
N THR A 167 10.09 -8.93 -0.45
CA THR A 167 11.22 -9.19 0.47
C THR A 167 10.73 -9.78 1.79
N MET A 168 9.67 -9.23 2.39
CA MET A 168 9.11 -9.75 3.65
C MET A 168 8.51 -11.14 3.47
N VAL A 169 7.81 -11.39 2.35
CA VAL A 169 7.30 -12.72 2.01
C VAL A 169 8.45 -13.70 1.87
N TYR A 170 9.43 -13.40 1.02
CA TYR A 170 10.57 -14.27 0.74
C TYR A 170 11.35 -14.65 2.00
N ARG A 171 11.60 -13.68 2.90
CA ARG A 171 12.28 -13.95 4.17
C ARG A 171 11.42 -14.75 5.15
N GLY A 172 10.10 -14.58 5.09
CA GLY A 172 9.15 -15.32 5.90
C GLY A 172 8.92 -16.77 5.47
N LEU A 173 9.12 -17.09 4.18
CA LEU A 173 8.81 -18.41 3.61
C LEU A 173 9.47 -19.59 4.36
N PRO A 174 10.78 -19.57 4.70
CA PRO A 174 11.40 -20.68 5.42
C PRO A 174 10.80 -20.92 6.81
N HIS A 175 10.37 -19.85 7.49
CA HIS A 175 9.73 -19.98 8.79
C HIS A 175 8.33 -20.59 8.67
N MET A 176 7.62 -20.31 7.58
CA MET A 176 6.28 -20.86 7.33
C MET A 176 6.32 -22.34 6.99
N GLU A 177 7.27 -22.75 6.16
CA GLU A 177 7.48 -24.16 5.78
C GLU A 177 7.82 -25.02 7.00
N ASN A 178 8.66 -24.52 7.91
CA ASN A 178 9.09 -25.26 9.09
C ASN A 178 8.03 -25.38 10.20
N ASN A 179 7.00 -24.54 10.20
CA ASN A 179 6.01 -24.48 11.28
C ASN A 179 4.58 -24.83 10.83
N ASP A 180 4.38 -25.26 9.58
CA ASP A 180 3.06 -25.61 9.01
C ASP A 180 1.98 -24.52 9.29
N MET A 181 2.37 -23.24 9.25
CA MET A 181 1.50 -22.15 9.71
C MET A 181 0.30 -21.92 8.80
N TYR A 182 -0.90 -21.97 9.38
CA TYR A 182 -2.20 -21.86 8.68
C TYR A 182 -2.48 -22.98 7.66
N ASP A 183 -1.81 -24.12 7.80
CA ASP A 183 -2.06 -25.28 6.94
C ASP A 183 -3.26 -26.08 7.44
N LEU A 184 -4.25 -26.24 6.55
CA LEU A 184 -5.41 -27.09 6.81
C LEU A 184 -5.15 -28.48 6.22
N LYS A 185 -4.45 -29.32 6.99
CA LYS A 185 -4.14 -30.70 6.62
C LYS A 185 -5.40 -31.56 6.78
N MET A 186 -5.85 -32.19 5.71
CA MET A 186 -6.96 -33.14 5.75
C MET A 186 -6.44 -34.59 5.72
N PRO A 187 -7.10 -35.53 6.41
CA PRO A 187 -6.62 -36.92 6.52
C PRO A 187 -6.78 -37.74 5.23
N ASN A 188 -7.51 -37.26 4.23
CA ASN A 188 -7.77 -37.98 2.98
C ASN A 188 -6.99 -37.37 1.79
N PRO A 189 -6.21 -38.14 1.02
CA PRO A 189 -5.46 -37.64 -0.15
C PRO A 189 -6.31 -37.07 -1.29
N TRP A 190 -7.63 -37.31 -1.28
CA TRP A 190 -8.58 -36.76 -2.27
C TRP A 190 -9.22 -35.43 -1.87
N ASN A 191 -8.92 -34.92 -0.67
CA ASN A 191 -9.45 -33.64 -0.21
C ASN A 191 -8.46 -32.49 -0.50
N PHE A 192 -9.00 -31.34 -0.88
CA PHE A 192 -8.21 -30.11 -1.03
C PHE A 192 -7.78 -29.58 0.33
N GLY A 193 -6.55 -29.86 0.74
CA GLY A 193 -5.89 -29.17 1.86
C GLY A 193 -5.50 -27.74 1.44
N PHE A 194 -5.61 -26.79 2.36
CA PHE A 194 -5.11 -25.43 2.14
C PHE A 194 -3.70 -25.35 2.70
N CYS A 195 -2.71 -25.08 1.84
CA CYS A 195 -1.34 -24.80 2.27
C CYS A 195 -1.05 -23.31 2.10
N TYR A 196 -0.77 -22.64 3.20
CA TYR A 196 -0.57 -21.20 3.21
C TYR A 196 0.74 -20.79 2.54
N TYR A 197 1.77 -21.62 2.67
CA TYR A 197 3.03 -21.47 1.93
C TYR A 197 2.78 -21.44 0.42
N THR A 198 2.06 -22.43 -0.11
CA THR A 198 1.74 -22.51 -1.55
C THR A 198 0.90 -21.32 -1.99
N PHE A 199 -0.06 -20.87 -1.18
CA PHE A 199 -0.85 -19.67 -1.46
C PHE A 199 0.02 -18.42 -1.62
N LEU A 200 0.98 -18.19 -0.71
CA LEU A 200 1.89 -17.04 -0.79
C LEU A 200 2.85 -17.12 -1.98
N VAL A 201 3.36 -18.32 -2.30
CA VAL A 201 4.20 -18.51 -3.50
C VAL A 201 3.40 -18.20 -4.76
N ILE A 202 2.18 -18.72 -4.90
CA ILE A 202 1.30 -18.39 -6.03
C ILE A 202 1.01 -16.89 -6.07
N GLY A 203 0.68 -16.27 -4.93
CA GLY A 203 0.46 -14.83 -4.83
C GLY A 203 1.66 -14.01 -5.31
N THR A 204 2.87 -14.40 -4.89
CA THR A 204 4.14 -13.79 -5.32
C THR A 204 4.35 -13.97 -6.82
N LEU A 205 4.07 -15.15 -7.37
CA LEU A 205 4.19 -15.41 -8.81
C LEU A 205 3.19 -14.59 -9.62
N LEU A 206 1.98 -14.34 -9.11
CA LEU A 206 0.98 -13.49 -9.77
C LEU A 206 1.43 -12.02 -9.88
N TYR A 207 2.39 -11.56 -9.07
CA TYR A 207 2.97 -10.23 -9.25
C TYR A 207 3.77 -10.12 -10.56
N ILE A 208 4.33 -11.21 -11.10
CA ILE A 208 5.10 -11.20 -12.35
C ILE A 208 4.26 -10.69 -13.53
N PRO A 209 3.07 -11.26 -13.83
CA PRO A 209 2.18 -10.71 -14.86
C PRO A 209 1.37 -9.50 -14.36
N GLY A 210 1.06 -9.41 -13.07
CA GLY A 210 0.21 -8.35 -12.50
C GLY A 210 0.89 -6.99 -12.46
N PHE A 211 2.16 -6.94 -12.06
CA PHE A 211 2.91 -5.71 -11.86
C PHE A 211 3.07 -4.90 -13.16
N PRO A 212 3.57 -5.45 -14.29
CA PRO A 212 3.71 -4.68 -15.53
C PRO A 212 2.35 -4.16 -16.02
N LYS A 213 1.30 -4.99 -15.97
CA LYS A 213 -0.04 -4.62 -16.44
C LYS A 213 -0.57 -3.41 -15.68
N LEU A 214 -0.50 -3.42 -14.35
CA LEU A 214 -0.95 -2.31 -13.50
C LEU A 214 -0.06 -1.07 -13.67
N TYR A 215 1.25 -1.26 -13.78
CA TYR A 215 2.21 -0.18 -13.99
C TYR A 215 1.95 0.57 -15.31
N PHE A 216 1.78 -0.16 -16.42
CA PHE A 216 1.45 0.44 -17.71
C PHE A 216 0.07 1.11 -17.72
N TYR A 217 -0.91 0.56 -16.99
CA TYR A 217 -2.19 1.20 -16.80
C TYR A 217 -2.08 2.56 -16.07
N MET A 218 -1.23 2.65 -15.03
CA MET A 218 -0.96 3.91 -14.34
C MET A 218 -0.21 4.90 -15.23
N MET A 219 0.73 4.44 -16.05
CA MET A 219 1.40 5.28 -17.06
C MET A 219 0.40 5.85 -18.08
N ALA A 220 -0.57 5.05 -18.53
CA ALA A 220 -1.65 5.53 -19.39
C ALA A 220 -2.54 6.56 -18.67
N SER A 221 -2.84 6.33 -17.39
CA SER A 221 -3.61 7.27 -16.55
C SER A 221 -2.90 8.61 -16.39
N ARG A 222 -1.58 8.61 -16.19
CA ARG A 222 -0.75 9.81 -16.16
C ARG A 222 -0.80 10.58 -17.48
N LYS A 223 -0.70 9.89 -18.61
CA LYS A 223 -0.81 10.54 -19.94
C LYS A 223 -2.18 11.20 -20.13
N ARG A 224 -3.27 10.57 -19.67
CA ARG A 224 -4.62 11.14 -19.72
C ARG A 224 -4.74 12.42 -18.90
N MET A 225 -4.16 12.47 -17.69
CA MET A 225 -4.12 13.68 -16.87
C MET A 225 -3.44 14.84 -17.60
N PHE A 226 -2.22 14.65 -18.14
CA PHE A 226 -1.52 15.71 -18.88
C PHE A 226 -2.26 16.16 -20.14
N ARG A 227 -2.99 15.26 -20.80
CA ARG A 227 -3.85 15.64 -21.92
C ARG A 227 -4.97 16.59 -21.46
N SER A 228 -5.66 16.24 -20.37
CA SER A 228 -6.72 17.08 -19.79
C SER A 228 -6.22 18.47 -19.38
N TRP A 229 -5.01 18.57 -18.82
CA TRP A 229 -4.41 19.86 -18.50
C TRP A 229 -4.14 20.73 -19.72
N ARG A 230 -3.62 20.13 -20.80
CA ARG A 230 -3.35 20.85 -22.06
C ARG A 230 -4.65 21.37 -22.69
N GLU A 231 -5.70 20.55 -22.70
CA GLU A 231 -7.03 20.94 -23.19
C GLU A 231 -7.60 22.11 -22.35
N ALA A 232 -7.48 22.05 -21.03
CA ALA A 232 -7.92 23.13 -20.14
C ALA A 232 -7.13 24.44 -20.34
N ASP A 233 -5.83 24.35 -20.60
CA ASP A 233 -4.99 25.52 -20.87
C ASP A 233 -5.28 26.13 -22.25
N GLN A 234 -5.58 25.32 -23.26
CA GLN A 234 -6.04 25.80 -24.57
C GLN A 234 -7.39 26.49 -24.48
N ALA A 235 -8.35 25.92 -23.75
CA ALA A 235 -9.67 26.51 -23.55
C ALA A 235 -9.61 27.88 -22.85
N LYS A 236 -8.60 28.11 -21.98
CA LYS A 236 -8.36 29.41 -21.35
C LYS A 236 -7.72 30.43 -22.28
N LYS A 237 -6.89 29.99 -23.24
CA LYS A 237 -6.25 30.87 -24.23
C LYS A 237 -7.21 31.34 -25.32
N ASN A 238 -8.25 30.57 -25.59
CA ASN A 238 -9.28 30.87 -26.60
C ASN A 238 -10.46 31.71 -26.05
N LYS A 239 -10.39 32.15 -24.79
CA LYS A 239 -11.35 33.05 -24.13
C LYS A 239 -10.68 34.39 -23.88
#